data_AF-A0A2D7PEZ0-F1
#
_entry.id   AF-A0A2D7PEZ0-F1
#
_cell.length_a   1.000
_cell.length_b   1.000
_cell.length_c   1.000
_cell.angle_alpha   90.00
_cell.angle_beta   90.00
_cell.angle_gamma   90.00
#
_symmetry.space_group_name_H-M   'P 1'
#
loop_
_entity.id
_entity.type
_entity.pdbx_description
1 polymer ?
#
loop_
_entity_poly.entity_id
_entity_poly.type
_entity_poly.pdbx_seq_one_letter_code
_entity_poly.pdbx_strand_id
1 'polypeptide(L)'
;MPIYTFINTKTGKEFDDMMSISDMENYLAKNKHIKQKITGINIIGGIQGITHKTDGGWKENMSRIAEAHPTSPLADRYGKKSIKQVKTREVLKKHRSRKKK
;
A
#
# COMPACT_ATOMS: atom_id res chain seq x y z
N MET A 1 24.13 10.05 -0.84
CA MET A 1 24.87 8.86 -1.29
C MET A 1 24.10 7.62 -0.86
N PRO A 2 23.96 6.61 -1.73
CA PRO A 2 23.28 5.35 -1.38
C PRO A 2 24.09 4.55 -0.35
N ILE A 3 23.39 3.73 0.44
CA ILE A 3 23.96 2.77 1.39
C ILE A 3 23.88 1.40 0.73
N TYR A 4 24.99 0.68 0.71
CA TYR A 4 25.07 -0.68 0.18
C TYR A 4 25.46 -1.66 1.29
N THR A 5 24.79 -2.81 1.31
CA THR A 5 25.14 -3.92 2.19
C THR A 5 26.08 -4.88 1.46
N PHE A 6 27.21 -5.17 2.07
CA PHE A 6 28.21 -6.11 1.54
C PHE A 6 28.34 -7.33 2.45
N ILE A 7 28.72 -8.47 1.85
CA ILE A 7 29.10 -9.68 2.56
C ILE A 7 30.54 -10.06 2.21
N ASN A 8 31.35 -10.28 3.24
CA ASN A 8 32.70 -10.81 3.08
C ASN A 8 32.64 -12.34 3.02
N THR A 9 32.98 -12.93 1.88
CA THR A 9 32.94 -14.39 1.65
C THR A 9 33.93 -15.18 2.51
N LYS A 10 34.97 -14.54 3.08
CA LYS A 10 35.97 -15.22 3.92
C LYS A 10 35.55 -15.28 5.39
N THR A 11 34.89 -14.25 5.90
CA THR A 11 34.53 -14.12 7.33
C THR A 11 33.03 -14.25 7.59
N GLY A 12 32.21 -14.23 6.54
CA GLY A 12 30.75 -14.24 6.64
C GLY A 12 30.15 -12.98 7.25
N LYS A 13 30.95 -11.93 7.50
CA LYS A 13 30.47 -10.69 8.13
C LYS A 13 29.78 -9.80 7.11
N GLU A 14 28.64 -9.27 7.51
CA GLU A 14 27.87 -8.28 6.77
C GLU A 14 28.18 -6.88 7.31
N PHE A 15 28.35 -5.92 6.43
CA PHE A 15 28.57 -4.52 6.79
C PHE A 15 27.91 -3.59 5.78
N ASP A 16 27.47 -2.44 6.27
CA ASP A 16 26.83 -1.39 5.48
C ASP A 16 27.82 -0.25 5.27
N ASP A 17 27.98 0.19 4.02
CA ASP A 17 28.86 1.31 3.69
C ASP A 17 28.18 2.25 2.70
N MET A 18 28.48 3.54 2.82
CA MET A 18 27.85 4.62 2.06
C MET A 18 28.83 5.13 1.01
N MET A 19 28.56 4.85 -0.26
CA MET A 19 29.44 5.23 -1.37
C MET A 19 28.66 5.50 -2.65
N SER A 20 29.31 6.11 -3.65
CA SER A 20 28.73 6.28 -4.98
C SER A 20 28.70 4.93 -5.74
N ILE A 21 27.88 4.82 -6.80
CA ILE A 21 27.83 3.60 -7.62
C ILE A 21 29.19 3.30 -8.29
N SER A 22 29.90 4.35 -8.74
CA SER A 22 31.22 4.23 -9.36
C SER A 22 32.28 3.75 -8.37
N ASP A 23 32.23 4.21 -7.13
CA ASP A 23 33.16 3.77 -6.09
C ASP A 23 32.87 2.33 -5.65
N MET A 24 31.59 1.94 -5.61
CA MET A 24 31.17 0.56 -5.34
C MET A 24 31.71 -0.42 -6.38
N GLU A 25 31.60 -0.11 -7.67
CA GLU A 25 32.12 -0.96 -8.75
C GLU A 25 33.64 -1.12 -8.64
N ASN A 26 34.35 -0.02 -8.38
CA ASN A 26 35.80 -0.03 -8.16
C ASN A 26 36.19 -0.84 -6.91
N TYR A 27 35.41 -0.75 -5.83
CA TYR A 27 35.62 -1.48 -4.59
C TYR A 27 35.43 -2.98 -4.76
N LEU A 28 34.38 -3.40 -5.48
CA LEU A 28 34.12 -4.80 -5.80
C LEU A 28 35.17 -5.39 -6.76
N ALA A 29 35.65 -4.60 -7.73
CA ALA A 29 36.71 -5.02 -8.64
C ALA A 29 38.04 -5.26 -7.91
N LYS A 30 38.40 -4.40 -6.96
CA LYS A 30 39.62 -4.54 -6.14
C LYS A 30 39.49 -5.66 -5.11
N ASN A 31 38.29 -5.87 -4.56
CA ASN A 31 38.05 -6.82 -3.47
C ASN A 31 37.15 -7.99 -3.90
N LYS A 32 37.72 -8.96 -4.64
CA LYS A 32 37.02 -10.17 -5.11
C LYS A 32 36.34 -11.03 -4.03
N HIS A 33 36.73 -10.83 -2.77
CA HIS A 33 36.19 -11.55 -1.61
C HIS A 33 34.94 -10.88 -1.02
N ILE A 34 34.56 -9.71 -1.51
CA ILE A 34 33.40 -8.95 -1.06
C ILE A 34 32.33 -9.03 -2.14
N LYS A 35 31.10 -9.36 -1.76
CA LYS A 35 29.95 -9.41 -2.66
C LYS A 35 28.87 -8.47 -2.15
N GLN A 36 28.16 -7.83 -3.06
CA GLN A 36 26.97 -7.07 -2.68
C GLN A 36 25.87 -8.05 -2.24
N LYS A 37 25.29 -7.82 -1.07
CA LYS A 37 24.10 -8.54 -0.61
C LYS A 37 22.89 -7.73 -1.03
N ILE A 38 22.09 -8.28 -1.94
CA ILE A 38 20.78 -7.70 -2.25
C ILE A 38 19.87 -8.02 -1.07
N THR A 39 19.73 -7.06 -0.15
CA THR A 39 18.72 -7.14 0.92
C THR A 39 17.33 -7.03 0.29
N GLY A 40 16.35 -7.70 0.91
CA GLY A 40 15.03 -7.93 0.31
C GLY A 40 14.40 -6.67 -0.26
N ILE A 41 13.92 -6.74 -1.51
CA ILE A 41 13.19 -5.65 -2.15
C ILE A 41 11.89 -5.46 -1.38
N ASN A 42 11.78 -4.35 -0.64
CA ASN A 42 10.51 -3.95 -0.04
C ASN A 42 9.58 -3.45 -1.15
N ILE A 43 8.71 -4.32 -1.64
CA ILE A 43 7.67 -3.95 -2.61
C ILE A 43 6.59 -3.16 -1.86
N ILE A 44 6.57 -1.84 -2.06
CA ILE A 44 5.52 -0.97 -1.53
C ILE A 44 4.34 -1.02 -2.50
N GLY A 45 3.20 -1.57 -2.06
CA GLY A 45 1.99 -1.77 -2.89
C GLY A 45 1.26 -0.47 -3.33
N GLY A 46 1.79 0.70 -2.99
CA GLY A 46 1.25 1.99 -3.38
C GLY A 46 1.52 3.06 -2.31
N ILE A 47 1.59 4.31 -2.76
CA ILE A 47 1.70 5.48 -1.89
C ILE A 47 0.29 6.05 -1.72
N GLN A 48 -0.18 6.16 -0.48
CA GLN A 48 -1.49 6.75 -0.16
C GLN A 48 -1.60 8.15 -0.80
N GLY A 49 -2.62 8.35 -1.63
CA GLY A 49 -2.89 9.63 -2.30
C GLY A 49 -2.32 9.79 -3.72
N ILE A 50 -1.42 8.91 -4.17
CA ILE A 50 -0.87 8.95 -5.55
C ILE A 50 -1.36 7.73 -6.34
N THR A 51 -1.17 6.53 -5.81
CA THR A 51 -1.43 5.28 -6.54
C THR A 51 -2.91 4.87 -6.55
N HIS A 52 -3.71 5.36 -5.59
CA HIS A 52 -5.10 4.93 -5.40
C HIS A 52 -6.15 5.94 -5.89
N LYS A 53 -5.75 6.97 -6.63
CA LYS A 53 -6.70 7.92 -7.22
C LYS A 53 -7.38 7.29 -8.43
N THR A 54 -8.68 7.02 -8.31
CA THR A 54 -9.50 6.62 -9.44
C THR A 54 -9.92 7.83 -10.26
N ASP A 55 -10.06 7.66 -11.56
CA ASP A 55 -10.52 8.70 -12.49
C ASP A 55 -11.94 9.20 -12.14
N GLY A 56 -12.27 10.42 -12.60
CA GLY A 56 -13.57 11.05 -12.45
C GLY A 56 -14.69 10.26 -13.11
N GLY A 57 -14.48 9.76 -14.33
CA GLY A 57 -15.50 8.97 -15.04
C GLY A 57 -15.86 7.66 -14.32
N TRP A 58 -14.86 7.03 -13.69
CA TRP A 58 -15.07 5.85 -12.85
C TRP A 58 -15.97 6.16 -11.65
N LYS A 59 -15.76 7.31 -10.98
CA LYS A 59 -16.58 7.72 -9.83
C LYS A 59 -18.03 8.01 -10.22
N GLU A 60 -18.25 8.61 -11.38
CA GLU A 60 -19.59 8.89 -11.90
C GLU A 60 -20.35 7.59 -12.19
N ASN A 61 -19.69 6.62 -12.83
CA ASN A 61 -20.29 5.32 -13.08
C ASN A 61 -20.64 4.59 -11.78
N MET A 62 -19.74 4.59 -10.80
CA MET A 62 -20.02 4.00 -9.49
C MET A 62 -21.19 4.68 -8.78
N SER A 63 -21.32 6.01 -8.91
CA SER A 63 -22.45 6.76 -8.35
C SER A 63 -23.76 6.40 -9.04
N ARG A 64 -23.77 6.27 -10.37
CA ARG A 64 -24.95 5.87 -11.15
C ARG A 64 -25.45 4.47 -10.77
N ILE A 65 -24.54 3.50 -10.65
CA ILE A 65 -24.88 2.13 -10.24
C ILE A 65 -25.37 2.11 -8.78
N ALA A 66 -24.75 2.91 -7.91
CA ALA A 66 -25.18 3.05 -6.52
C ALA A 66 -26.59 3.64 -6.39
N GLU A 67 -26.95 4.62 -7.21
CA GLU A 67 -28.29 5.22 -7.24
C GLU A 67 -29.35 4.23 -7.76
N ALA A 68 -29.01 3.41 -8.76
CA ALA A 68 -29.89 2.37 -9.28
C ALA A 68 -30.12 1.22 -8.27
N HIS A 69 -29.14 0.93 -7.41
CA HIS A 69 -29.18 -0.17 -6.44
C HIS A 69 -28.90 0.29 -5.00
N PRO A 70 -29.82 1.05 -4.37
CA PRO A 70 -29.57 1.73 -3.10
C PRO A 70 -29.37 0.78 -1.89
N THR A 71 -29.78 -0.48 -1.99
CA THR A 71 -29.63 -1.50 -0.94
C THR A 71 -28.33 -2.30 -1.05
N SER A 72 -27.54 -2.09 -2.10
CA SER A 72 -26.30 -2.82 -2.36
C SER A 72 -25.14 -2.35 -1.44
N PRO A 73 -24.20 -3.24 -1.07
CA PRO A 73 -22.95 -2.84 -0.42
C PRO A 73 -22.13 -1.80 -1.19
N LEU A 74 -22.32 -1.72 -2.51
CA LEU A 74 -21.67 -0.71 -3.36
C LEU A 74 -22.27 0.68 -3.11
N ALA A 75 -23.60 0.77 -3.04
CA ALA A 75 -24.30 2.01 -2.72
C ALA A 75 -23.97 2.51 -1.31
N ASP A 76 -23.59 1.60 -0.42
CA ASP A 76 -23.10 1.98 0.90
C ASP A 76 -21.79 2.79 0.85
N ARG A 77 -20.96 2.58 -0.18
CA ARG A 77 -19.65 3.23 -0.33
C ARG A 77 -19.67 4.44 -1.26
N TYR A 78 -20.42 4.36 -2.37
CA TYR A 78 -20.42 5.36 -3.44
C TYR A 78 -21.75 6.10 -3.60
N GLY A 79 -22.81 5.67 -2.92
CA GLY A 79 -24.13 6.29 -3.02
C GLY A 79 -24.28 7.53 -2.15
N LYS A 80 -25.04 8.52 -2.63
CA LYS A 80 -25.45 9.68 -1.83
C LYS A 80 -26.49 9.23 -0.79
N LYS A 81 -26.21 9.48 0.48
CA LYS A 81 -27.09 9.12 1.60
C LYS A 81 -27.64 10.37 2.27
N SER A 82 -28.96 10.45 2.43
CA SER A 82 -29.58 11.49 3.26
C SER A 82 -29.34 11.19 4.74
N ILE A 83 -29.26 12.24 5.57
CA ILE A 83 -29.10 12.14 7.03
C ILE A 83 -30.17 11.22 7.66
N LYS A 84 -31.41 11.28 7.16
CA LYS A 84 -32.50 10.42 7.63
C LYS A 84 -32.18 8.94 7.38
N GLN A 85 -31.73 8.60 6.17
CA GLN A 85 -31.39 7.22 5.80
C GLN A 85 -30.23 6.67 6.61
N VAL A 86 -29.22 7.50 6.90
CA VAL A 86 -28.09 7.10 7.75
C VAL A 86 -28.56 6.79 9.16
N LYS A 87 -29.35 7.69 9.77
CA LYS A 87 -29.86 7.50 11.13
C LYS A 87 -30.80 6.30 11.26
N THR A 88 -31.69 6.09 10.30
CA THR A 88 -32.55 4.90 10.26
C THR A 88 -31.71 3.62 10.19
N ARG A 89 -30.65 3.59 9.36
CA ARG A 89 -29.76 2.42 9.25
C ARG A 89 -28.99 2.16 10.54
N GLU A 90 -28.50 3.20 11.21
CA GLU A 90 -27.81 3.10 12.50
C GLU A 90 -28.72 2.51 13.59
N VAL A 91 -29.95 3.00 13.70
CA VAL A 91 -30.96 2.50 14.64
C VAL A 91 -31.28 1.04 14.34
N LEU A 92 -31.58 0.69 13.08
CA LEU A 92 -31.84 -0.69 12.67
C LEU A 92 -30.66 -1.61 12.99
N LYS A 93 -29.42 -1.18 12.74
CA LYS A 93 -28.21 -1.94 13.07
C LYS A 93 -28.08 -2.18 14.57
N LYS A 94 -28.35 -1.15 15.39
CA LYS A 94 -28.34 -1.23 16.87
C LYS A 94 -29.40 -2.20 17.41
N HIS A 95 -30.60 -2.20 16.85
CA HIS A 95 -31.65 -3.14 17.24
C HIS A 95 -31.35 -4.57 16.79
N ARG A 96 -30.82 -4.75 15.57
CA ARG A 96 -30.41 -6.07 15.06
C ARG A 96 -29.28 -6.69 15.89
N SER A 97 -28.28 -5.92 16.30
CA SER A 97 -27.19 -6.43 17.15
C SER A 97 -27.66 -6.81 18.55
N ARG A 98 -28.63 -6.07 19.11
CA ARG A 98 -29.25 -6.38 20.41
C ARG A 98 -30.12 -7.64 20.37
N LYS A 99 -30.84 -7.88 19.27
CA LYS A 99 -31.68 -9.08 19.11
C LYS A 99 -30.87 -10.37 18.87
N LYS A 100 -29.62 -10.24 18.42
CA LYS A 100 -28.70 -11.37 18.18
C LYS A 100 -27.91 -11.80 19.42
N LYS A 101 -27.91 -10.98 20.46
CA LYS A 101 -27.46 -11.36 21.81
C LYS A 101 -28.63 -11.98 22.55
#